data_AF-A0A936L1H1-F1
#
_entry.id   AF-A0A936L1H1-F1
#
_cell.length_a   1.000
_cell.length_b   1.000
_cell.length_c   1.000
_cell.angle_alpha   90.00
_cell.angle_beta   90.00
_cell.angle_gamma   90.00
#
_symmetry.space_group_name_H-M   'P 1'
#
loop_
_entity.id
_entity.type
_entity.pdbx_description
1 polymer ?
#
loop_
_entity_poly.entity_id
_entity_poly.type
_entity_poly.pdbx_seq_one_letter_code
_entity_poly.pdbx_strand_id
1 'polypeptide(L)' 'MRRNPFCIDHRLKNNAGIYRWVMNSGSPRFNEDGEFLGLRGACVDISERKTNELELKN' A
#
# COMPACT_ATOMS: atom_id res chain seq x y z
N MET A 1 11.69 14.86 -6.43
CA MET A 1 11.09 13.53 -6.15
C MET A 1 10.29 13.10 -7.36
N ARG A 2 10.59 11.94 -7.95
CA ARG A 2 9.90 11.43 -9.14
C ARG A 2 8.54 10.86 -8.71
N ARG A 3 7.44 11.30 -9.34
CA ARG A 3 6.08 10.81 -9.07
C ARG A 3 5.88 9.50 -9.84
N ASN A 4 6.50 8.42 -9.37
CA ASN A 4 6.36 7.09 -9.96
C ASN A 4 5.31 6.28 -9.20
N PRO A 5 4.66 5.29 -9.85
CA PRO A 5 3.86 4.32 -9.14
C PRO A 5 4.67 3.63 -8.04
N PHE A 6 4.02 3.34 -6.92
CA PHE A 6 4.63 2.58 -5.83
C PHE A 6 3.68 1.52 -5.27
N CYS A 7 4.26 0.49 -4.69
CA CYS A 7 3.57 -0.50 -3.87
C CYS A 7 4.51 -0.90 -2.73
N ILE A 8 4.05 -0.77 -1.49
CA ILE A 8 4.86 -1.03 -0.29
C ILE A 8 4.03 -1.70 0.81
N ASP A 9 4.55 -2.82 1.30
CA ASP A 9 4.05 -3.50 2.50
C ASP A 9 4.73 -2.88 3.73
N HIS A 10 3.94 -2.45 4.71
CA HIS A 10 4.46 -1.92 5.97
C HIS A 10 3.51 -2.21 7.14
N ARG A 11 3.97 -1.95 8.37
CA ARG A 11 3.16 -2.12 9.58
C ARG A 11 2.50 -0.81 9.96
N LEU A 12 1.19 -0.83 10.13
CA LEU A 12 0.41 0.29 10.66
C LEU A 12 -0.30 -0.10 11.94
N LYS A 13 -0.34 0.82 12.90
CA LYS A 13 -1.05 0.66 14.16
C LYS A 13 -2.47 1.22 14.00
N ASN A 14 -3.48 0.39 14.25
CA ASN A 14 -4.87 0.85 14.21
C ASN A 14 -5.26 1.60 15.50
N ASN A 15 -6.48 2.14 15.56
CA ASN A 15 -6.96 2.87 16.73
C ASN A 15 -7.04 2.02 18.02
N ALA A 16 -7.17 0.70 17.89
CA ALA A 16 -7.11 -0.24 19.01
C ALA A 16 -5.68 -0.57 19.47
N GLY A 17 -4.67 0.02 18.83
CA GLY A 17 -3.27 -0.19 19.15
C GLY A 17 -2.65 -1.47 18.58
N ILE A 18 -3.38 -2.19 17.73
CA ILE A 18 -2.91 -3.44 17.10
C ILE A 18 -2.17 -3.09 15.81
N TYR A 19 -0.97 -3.66 15.66
CA TYR A 19 -0.25 -3.56 14.40
C TYR A 19 -0.78 -4.56 13.37
N ARG A 20 -0.98 -4.09 12.14
CA ARG A 20 -1.39 -4.90 10.98
C ARG A 20 -0.44 -4.68 9.80
N TRP A 21 -0.32 -5.70 8.96
CA TRP A 21 0.39 -5.54 7.69
C TRP A 21 -0.54 -4.88 6.70
N VAL A 22 -0.09 -3.78 6.11
CA VAL A 22 -0.85 -3.01 5.13
C VAL A 22 -0.02 -2.88 3.87
N MET A 23 -0.60 -3.28 2.75
CA MET A 23 -0.10 -2.96 1.43
C MET A 23 -0.66 -1.59 1.06
N ASN A 24 0.23 -0.63 0.83
CA ASN A 24 -0.14 0.69 0.30
C ASN A 24 0.39 0.82 -1.12
N SER A 25 -0.50 1.19 -2.03
CA SER A 25 -0.18 1.41 -3.43
C SER A 25 -0.64 2.79 -3.86
N GLY A 26 0.07 3.37 -4.82
CA GLY A 26 -0.27 4.67 -5.37
C GLY A 26 0.19 4.82 -6.80
N SER A 27 -0.70 5.31 -7.66
CA SER A 27 -0.39 5.66 -9.04
C SER A 27 -0.73 7.13 -9.31
N PRO A 28 0.22 7.93 -9.83
CA PRO A 28 -0.04 9.32 -10.17
C PRO A 28 -1.04 9.40 -11.32
N ARG A 29 -1.88 10.42 -11.31
CA ARG A 29 -2.82 10.72 -12.38
C ARG A 29 -2.41 12.01 -13.07
N PHE A 30 -2.53 12.02 -14.39
CA PHE A 30 -2.27 13.17 -15.23
C PHE A 30 -3.46 13.38 -16.18
N ASN A 31 -3.71 14.62 -16.60
CA ASN A 31 -4.60 14.90 -17.74
C ASN A 31 -3.85 14.72 -19.07
N GLU A 32 -4.54 14.98 -20.17
CA GLU A 32 -3.99 14.87 -21.53
C GLU A 32 -2.80 15.82 -21.77
N ASP A 33 -2.77 16.97 -21.09
CA ASP A 33 -1.70 17.96 -21.14
C ASP A 33 -0.50 17.63 -20.22
N GLY A 34 -0.57 16.50 -19.50
CA GLY A 34 0.49 16.07 -18.59
C GLY A 34 0.50 16.78 -17.23
N GLU A 35 -0.54 17.54 -16.90
CA GLU A 35 -0.70 18.19 -15.59
C GLU A 35 -1.06 17.15 -14.52
N PHE A 36 -0.46 17.29 -13.34
CA PHE A 36 -0.68 16.36 -12.24
C PHE A 36 -2.02 16.59 -11.55
N LEU A 37 -2.90 15.60 -11.62
CA LEU A 37 -4.24 15.64 -11.03
C LEU A 37 -4.30 15.03 -9.62
N GLY A 38 -3.21 14.46 -9.12
CA GLY A 38 -3.14 13.79 -7.82
C GLY A 38 -2.70 12.33 -7.90
N LEU A 39 -2.86 11.62 -6.78
CA LEU A 39 -2.49 10.21 -6.63
C LEU A 39 -3.75 9.37 -6.40
N ARG A 40 -3.93 8.30 -7.17
CA ARG A 40 -4.90 7.25 -6.83
C ARG A 40 -4.21 6.23 -5.94
N GLY A 41 -4.60 6.17 -4.67
CA GLY A 41 -4.05 5.24 -3.69
C GLY A 41 -5.04 4.15 -3.26
N ALA A 42 -4.51 3.05 -2.74
CA ALA A 42 -5.26 2.03 -2.04
C ALA A 42 -4.44 1.47 -0.86
N CYS A 43 -5.10 1.33 0.29
CA CYS A 43 -4.55 0.68 1.49
C CYS A 43 -5.33 -0.60 1.76
N VAL A 44 -4.65 -1.74 1.71
CA VAL A 44 -5.27 -3.06 1.90
C VAL A 44 -4.62 -3.75 3.09
N ASP A 45 -5.42 -4.23 4.03
CA ASP A 45 -4.94 -5.11 5.09
C ASP A 45 -4.56 -6.47 4.49
N ILE A 46 -3.28 -6.81 4.60
CA ILE A 46 -2.69 -8.05 4.07
C ILE A 46 -2.18 -8.94 5.20
N SER A 47 -2.66 -8.74 6.43
CA SER A 47 -2.20 -9.49 7.61
C SER A 47 -2.41 -10.99 7.43
N GLU A 48 -3.56 -11.41 6.90
CA GLU A 48 -3.86 -12.82 6.61
C GLU A 48 -2.89 -13.40 5.58
N ARG A 49 -2.66 -12.70 4.46
CA ARG A 49 -1.69 -13.11 3.44
C ARG A 49 -0.31 -13.33 4.03
N LYS A 50 0.16 -12.43 4.90
CA LYS A 50 1.48 -12.53 5.53
C LYS A 50 1.58 -13.67 6.53
N THR A 51 0.51 -13.97 7.28
CA THR A 51 0.45 -15.16 8.15
C THR A 51 0.59 -16.42 7.32
N ASN A 52 -0.19 -16.56 6.24
CA ASN A 52 -0.14 -17.74 5.37
C ASN A 52 1.24 -17.92 4.70
N GLU A 53 1.90 -16.82 4.28
CA GLU A 53 3.27 -16.84 3.74
C GLU A 53 4.31 -17.35 4.75
N LEU A 54 4.09 -17.14 6.06
CA LEU A 54 4.97 -17.62 7.13
C LEU A 54 4.70 -19.08 7.46
N GLU A 55 3.43 -19.50 7.45
CA GLU A 55 3.05 -20.89 7.73
C GLU A 55 3.51 -21.84 6.63
N LEU A 56 3.47 -21.43 5.36
CA LEU A 56 3.95 -22.22 4.22
C LEU A 56 5.49 -22.32 4.13
N LYS A 57 6.22 -21.55 4.94
CA LYS A 57 7.70 -21.57 4.98
C LYS A 57 8.27 -22.49 6.06
N ASN A 58 7.42 -23.15 6.85
CA ASN A 58 7.80 -24.15 7.86
C ASN A 58 7.41 -25.55 7.41
#